data_AF-A0A6L9IFZ4-F1
#
_entry.id   AF-A0A6L9IFZ4-F1
#
_cell.length_a   1.000
_cell.length_b   1.000
_cell.length_c   1.000
_cell.angle_alpha   90.00
_cell.angle_beta   90.00
_cell.angle_gamma   90.00
#
_symmetry.space_group_name_H-M   'P 1'
#
loop_
_entity.id
_entity.type
_entity.pdbx_description
1 polymer ?
#
loop_
_entity_poly.entity_id
_entity_poly.type
_entity_poly.pdbx_seq_one_letter_code
_entity_poly.pdbx_strand_id
1 'polypeptide(L)' 'MVRTFKYRLYPPKAQERRMFQVLEVCRNWYNMCLAERKWAYQLEERSVTKV' A
#
# COMPACT_ATOMS: atom_id res chain seq x y z
N MET A 1 -32.68 -27.15 1.46
CA MET A 1 -31.60 -26.97 0.46
C MET A 1 -31.37 -25.48 0.27
N VAL A 2 -30.30 -24.93 0.84
CA VAL A 2 -30.01 -23.49 0.71
C VAL A 2 -29.39 -23.24 -0.66
N ARG A 3 -30.07 -22.47 -1.53
CA ARG A 3 -29.52 -22.01 -2.80
C ARG A 3 -28.67 -20.76 -2.51
N THR A 4 -27.36 -20.87 -2.70
CA THR A 4 -26.46 -19.72 -2.54
C THR A 4 -26.23 -19.10 -3.91
N PHE A 5 -26.60 -17.83 -4.07
CA PHE A 5 -26.26 -17.07 -5.28
C PHE A 5 -24.76 -16.77 -5.28
N LYS A 6 -24.05 -17.24 -6.32
CA LYS A 6 -22.63 -16.91 -6.51
C LYS A 6 -22.53 -15.56 -7.19
N TYR A 7 -22.49 -14.48 -6.41
CA TYR A 7 -22.20 -13.15 -6.94
C TYR A 7 -20.70 -13.04 -7.20
N ARG A 8 -20.32 -12.98 -8.48
CA ARG A 8 -18.93 -12.74 -8.89
C ARG A 8 -18.72 -11.23 -9.00
N LEU A 9 -18.11 -10.64 -7.98
CA LEU A 9 -17.78 -9.22 -7.96
C LEU A 9 -16.54 -9.00 -8.82
N TYR A 10 -16.77 -8.76 -10.12
CA TYR A 10 -15.72 -8.23 -10.98
C TYR A 10 -15.78 -6.71 -10.94
N PRO A 11 -14.73 -6.02 -10.44
CA PRO A 11 -14.71 -4.58 -10.48
C PRO A 11 -14.80 -4.12 -11.94
N PRO A 12 -15.67 -3.13 -12.26
CA PRO A 12 -15.64 -2.49 -13.55
C PRO A 12 -14.26 -1.89 -13.82
N LYS A 13 -13.90 -1.67 -15.09
CA LYS A 13 -12.59 -1.11 -15.46
C LYS A 13 -12.26 0.20 -14.73
N ALA A 14 -13.27 1.03 -14.42
CA ALA A 14 -13.07 2.25 -13.63
C ALA A 14 -12.71 1.99 -12.15
N GLN A 15 -13.21 0.91 -11.55
CA GLN A 15 -12.85 0.51 -10.20
C GLN A 15 -11.45 -0.11 -10.16
N GLU A 16 -11.13 -0.98 -11.12
CA GLU A 16 -9.79 -1.57 -11.29
C GLU A 16 -8.72 -0.47 -11.40
N ARG A 17 -8.93 0.53 -12.26
CA ARG A 17 -8.01 1.69 -12.40
C ARG A 17 -7.80 2.44 -11.09
N ARG A 18 -8.88 2.70 -10.33
CA ARG A 18 -8.79 3.40 -9.03
C ARG A 18 -8.02 2.59 -8.01
N MET A 19 -8.24 1.27 -7.95
CA MET A 19 -7.52 0.39 -7.04
C MET A 19 -6.02 0.39 -7.36
N PHE A 20 -5.63 0.34 -8.63
CA PHE A 20 -4.23 0.46 -9.03
C PHE A 20 -3.62 1.82 -8.71
N GLN A 21 -4.36 2.92 -8.89
CA GLN A 21 -3.89 4.25 -8.48
C GLN A 21 -3.61 4.33 -6.99
N VAL A 22 -4.53 3.84 -6.15
CA VAL A 22 -4.34 3.81 -4.69
C VAL A 22 -3.12 2.96 -4.32
N LEU A 23 -3.00 1.78 -4.91
CA LEU A 23 -1.87 0.88 -4.68
C LEU A 23 -0.53 1.57 -5.03
N GLU A 24 -0.48 2.27 -6.16
CA GLU A 24 0.72 2.97 -6.62
C GLU A 24 1.10 4.11 -5.68
N VAL A 25 0.12 4.92 -5.25
CA VAL A 25 0.35 5.99 -4.28
C VAL A 25 0.88 5.43 -2.96
N CYS A 26 0.27 4.37 -2.42
CA CYS A 26 0.72 3.77 -1.17
C CYS A 26 2.13 3.18 -1.27
N ARG A 27 2.48 2.54 -2.40
CA ARG A 27 3.83 2.01 -2.64
C ARG A 27 4.87 3.11 -2.68
N ASN A 28 4.60 4.16 -3.44
CA ASN A 28 5.52 5.30 -3.54
C ASN A 28 5.70 6.00 -2.20
N TRP A 29 4.60 6.21 -1.47
CA TRP A 29 4.64 6.75 -0.11
C TRP A 29 5.49 5.92 0.84
N TYR A 30 5.26 4.61 0.91
CA TYR A 30 6.04 3.71 1.75
C TYR A 30 7.53 3.74 1.40
N ASN A 31 7.86 3.72 0.11
CA ASN A 31 9.24 3.76 -0.35
C ASN A 31 9.94 5.08 -0.01
N MET A 32 9.22 6.21 -0.08
CA MET A 32 9.76 7.51 0.36
C MET A 32 10.07 7.49 1.86
N CYS A 33 9.13 7.07 2.71
CA CYS A 33 9.38 6.96 4.15
C CYS A 33 10.54 5.99 4.48
N LEU A 34 10.65 4.90 3.72
CA LEU A 34 11.75 3.94 3.89
C LEU A 34 13.10 4.57 3.50
N ALA A 35 13.14 5.35 2.42
CA ALA A 35 14.33 6.06 1.98
C ALA A 35 14.76 7.12 3.00
N GLU A 36 13.82 7.92 3.51
CA GLU A 36 14.07 8.88 4.59
C GLU A 36 14.63 8.20 5.84
N ARG A 37 14.02 7.09 6.27
CA ARG A 37 14.52 6.32 7.41
C ARG A 37 15.95 5.81 7.20
N LYS A 38 16.25 5.30 6.00
CA LYS A 38 17.60 4.85 5.66
C LYS A 38 18.59 6.00 5.71
N TRP A 39 18.21 7.15 5.16
CA TRP A 39 19.05 8.34 5.14
C TRP A 39 19.34 8.87 6.55
N ALA A 40 18.32 8.98 7.40
CA ALA A 40 18.48 9.39 8.79
C ALA A 40 19.44 8.46 9.56
N TYR A 41 19.34 7.14 9.36
CA TYR A 41 20.28 6.21 9.98
C TYR A 41 21.71 6.38 9.45
N GLN A 42 21.88 6.58 8.14
CA GLN A 42 23.20 6.69 7.52
C GLN A 42 23.92 8.00 7.86
N LEU A 43 23.19 9.11 7.99
CA LEU A 43 23.77 10.43 8.22
C LEU A 43 23.84 10.80 9.70
N GLU A 44 22.83 10.40 10.47
CA GLU A 44 22.63 10.89 11.83
C GLU A 44 22.76 9.77 12.88
N GLU A 45 22.99 8.52 12.46
CA GLU A 45 22.98 7.31 13.31
C GLU A 45 21.70 7.14 14.14
N ARG A 46 20.62 7.83 13.74
CA ARG A 46 19.34 7.76 14.44
C ARG A 46 18.66 6.44 14.14
N SER A 47 18.63 5.55 15.13
CA SER A 47 17.78 4.36 15.11
C SER A 47 16.36 4.72 15.54
N VAL A 48 15.38 4.41 14.71
CA VAL A 48 13.95 4.45 15.11
C VAL A 48 13.62 3.17 15.86
N THR A 49 14.25 2.97 17.02
CA THR A 49 13.86 1.90 17.95
C THR A 49 12.56 2.34 18.62
N LYS A 50 11.54 1.47 18.63
CA LYS A 50 10.31 1.74 19.39
C LYS A 50 10.70 1.96 20.86
N VAL A 51 10.36 3.13 21.40
CA VAL A 51 10.28 3.36 22.85
C VAL A 51 9.05 2.66 23.38
#